data_AF-A0A957ZGI5-F1
#
_entry.id   AF-A0A957ZGI5-F1
#
_cell.length_a   1.000
_cell.length_b   1.000
_cell.length_c   1.000
_cell.angle_alpha   90.00
_cell.angle_beta   90.00
_cell.angle_gamma   90.00
#
_symmetry.space_group_name_H-M   'P 1'
#
loop_
_entity.id
_entity.type
_entity.pdbx_description
1 polymer ?
#
loop_
_entity_poly.entity_id
_entity_poly.type
_entity_poly.pdbx_seq_one_letter_code
_entity_poly.pdbx_strand_id
1 'polypeptide(L)'
;VNMPPGFYIEQRGELWEVEDHDSLALVEEQIRAMRRWMASRGLQEKPLWITEYGILMPEEYGFPPERVSRFLVGSFDLFQSLRDETIGMPEDGHRLVQRWNWYSARDSRYPTGNLFDNWGESTPVGDTYWEYLRTTP
;
A
#
# COMPACT_ATOMS: atom_id res chain seq x y z
N VAL A 1 -21.08 2.99 -0.99
CA VAL A 1 -20.43 4.23 -1.47
C VAL A 1 -20.89 4.45 -2.90
N ASN A 2 -21.20 5.68 -3.34
CA ASN A 2 -21.59 5.95 -4.74
C ASN A 2 -20.36 6.20 -5.61
N MET A 3 -20.43 5.87 -6.90
CA MET A 3 -19.38 6.24 -7.87
C MET A 3 -19.28 7.76 -8.00
N PRO A 4 -18.07 8.35 -8.01
CA PRO A 4 -17.89 9.77 -8.26
C PRO A 4 -18.51 10.19 -9.60
N PRO A 5 -19.02 11.44 -9.72
CA PRO A 5 -19.51 11.95 -10.98
C PRO A 5 -18.40 11.95 -12.06
N GLY A 6 -18.77 11.69 -13.32
CA GLY A 6 -17.84 11.65 -14.46
C GLY A 6 -17.44 10.26 -14.95
N PHE A 7 -17.97 9.20 -14.33
CA PHE A 7 -17.80 7.81 -14.80
C PHE A 7 -19.14 7.24 -15.28
N TYR A 8 -19.10 6.36 -16.28
CA TYR A 8 -20.26 5.53 -16.60
C TYR A 8 -20.55 4.62 -15.42
N ILE A 9 -21.82 4.38 -15.10
CA ILE A 9 -22.19 3.41 -14.08
C ILE A 9 -21.72 2.03 -14.55
N GLU A 10 -20.75 1.46 -13.85
CA GLU A 10 -20.24 0.12 -14.09
C GLU A 10 -20.75 -0.81 -12.99
N GLN A 11 -21.25 -1.99 -13.39
CA GLN A 11 -21.73 -3.04 -12.51
C GLN A 11 -20.67 -4.14 -12.32
N ARG A 12 -19.39 -3.76 -12.42
CA ARG A 12 -18.25 -4.65 -12.24
C ARG A 12 -17.54 -4.25 -10.96
N GLY A 13 -17.27 -5.23 -10.14
CA GLY A 13 -16.48 -5.11 -8.93
C GLY A 13 -15.61 -6.35 -8.79
N GLU A 14 -14.61 -6.23 -7.94
CA GLU A 14 -13.75 -7.34 -7.55
C GLU A 14 -14.04 -7.64 -6.08
N LEU A 15 -14.25 -8.93 -5.79
CA LEU A 15 -14.52 -9.39 -4.44
C LEU A 15 -13.20 -9.79 -3.81
N TRP A 16 -12.90 -9.20 -2.66
CA TRP A 16 -11.76 -9.56 -1.83
C TRP A 16 -12.26 -10.21 -0.55
N GLU A 17 -11.64 -11.32 -0.19
CA GLU A 17 -11.89 -12.01 1.07
C GLU A 17 -11.09 -11.37 2.20
N VAL A 18 -11.42 -11.72 3.45
CA VAL A 18 -10.71 -11.21 4.63
C VAL A 18 -9.21 -11.46 4.52
N GLU A 19 -8.80 -12.64 4.07
CA GLU A 19 -7.39 -13.03 3.94
C GLU A 19 -6.62 -12.28 2.84
N ASP A 20 -7.30 -11.61 1.91
CA ASP A 20 -6.67 -10.89 0.80
C ASP A 20 -6.07 -9.54 1.24
N HIS A 21 -6.41 -9.05 2.44
CA HIS A 21 -6.10 -7.70 2.87
C HIS A 21 -4.60 -7.45 3.11
N ASP A 22 -3.79 -8.50 3.31
CA ASP A 22 -2.33 -8.42 3.37
C ASP A 22 -1.62 -9.11 2.19
N SER A 23 -2.32 -9.35 1.08
CA SER A 23 -1.74 -10.01 -0.08
C SER A 23 -0.83 -9.07 -0.88
N LEU A 24 0.49 -9.30 -0.79
CA LEU A 24 1.49 -8.58 -1.58
C LEU A 24 1.33 -8.81 -3.09
N ALA A 25 0.82 -9.98 -3.49
CA ALA A 25 0.55 -10.29 -4.90
C ALA A 25 -0.55 -9.38 -5.47
N LEU A 26 -1.62 -9.14 -4.69
CA LEU A 26 -2.69 -8.23 -5.09
C LEU A 26 -2.25 -6.77 -5.10
N VAL A 27 -1.38 -6.39 -4.17
CA VAL A 27 -0.75 -5.06 -4.16
C VAL A 27 0.07 -4.84 -5.44
N GLU A 28 0.92 -5.81 -5.81
CA GLU A 28 1.70 -5.76 -7.05
C GLU A 28 0.80 -5.68 -8.29
N GLU A 29 -0.25 -6.50 -8.35
CA GLU A 29 -1.19 -6.51 -9.46
C GLU A 29 -1.83 -5.13 -9.66
N GLN A 30 -2.32 -4.51 -8.58
CA GLN A 30 -2.93 -3.19 -8.61
C GLN A 30 -1.93 -2.11 -9.05
N ILE A 31 -0.68 -2.16 -8.58
CA ILE A 31 0.38 -1.25 -9.02
C ILE A 31 0.63 -1.38 -10.52
N ARG A 32 0.76 -2.61 -11.01
CA ARG A 32 0.97 -2.87 -12.44
C ARG A 32 -0.25 -2.44 -13.27
N ALA A 33 -1.46 -2.64 -12.76
CA ALA A 33 -2.67 -2.18 -13.43
C ALA A 33 -2.71 -0.65 -13.55
N MET A 34 -2.42 0.07 -12.46
CA MET A 34 -2.31 1.53 -12.46
C MET A 34 -1.20 2.01 -13.42
N ARG A 35 -0.05 1.34 -13.43
CA ARG A 35 1.06 1.68 -14.34
C ARG A 35 0.75 1.42 -15.81
N ARG A 36 0.10 0.31 -16.14
CA ARG A 36 -0.44 0.07 -17.49
C ARG A 36 -1.41 1.16 -17.90
N TRP A 37 -2.30 1.56 -16.99
CA TRP A 37 -3.24 2.65 -17.23
C TRP A 37 -2.53 3.98 -17.49
N MET A 38 -1.53 4.34 -16.68
CA MET A 38 -0.71 5.54 -16.86
C MET A 38 0.03 5.52 -18.21
N ALA A 39 0.71 4.43 -18.53
CA ALA A 39 1.47 4.28 -19.77
C ALA A 39 0.56 4.42 -21.01
N SER A 40 -0.62 3.76 -21.00
CA SER A 40 -1.60 3.85 -22.09
C SER A 40 -2.13 5.27 -22.36
N ARG A 41 -1.88 6.21 -21.43
CA ARG A 41 -2.33 7.62 -21.50
C ARG A 41 -1.18 8.61 -21.62
N GLY A 42 0.04 8.14 -21.87
CA GLY A 42 1.23 9.00 -21.95
C GLY A 42 1.61 9.62 -20.60
N LEU A 43 1.18 9.02 -19.48
CA LEU A 43 1.49 9.46 -18.12
C LEU A 43 2.65 8.65 -17.51
N GLN A 44 3.36 7.82 -18.29
CA GLN A 44 4.45 6.95 -17.83
C GLN A 44 5.57 7.72 -17.12
N GLU A 45 5.89 8.93 -17.61
CA GLU A 45 6.91 9.83 -17.04
C GLU A 45 6.48 10.49 -15.73
N LYS A 46 5.23 10.30 -15.29
CA LYS A 46 4.77 10.84 -14.01
C LYS A 46 5.09 9.86 -12.87
N PRO A 47 5.51 10.38 -11.71
CA PRO A 47 5.71 9.52 -10.56
C PRO A 47 4.35 8.97 -10.07
N LEU A 48 4.33 7.70 -9.66
CA LEU A 48 3.21 7.11 -8.94
C LEU A 48 3.51 7.19 -7.43
N TRP A 49 2.68 7.94 -6.72
CA TRP A 49 2.75 8.05 -5.26
C TRP A 49 1.55 7.33 -4.65
N ILE A 50 1.81 6.39 -3.74
CA ILE A 50 0.79 5.72 -2.94
C ILE A 50 0.60 6.57 -1.67
N THR A 51 -0.31 7.53 -1.73
CA THR A 51 -0.44 8.53 -0.66
C THR A 51 -1.05 7.97 0.62
N GLU A 52 -1.72 6.82 0.55
CA GLU A 52 -2.33 6.14 1.68
C GLU A 52 -2.52 4.66 1.35
N TYR A 53 -2.07 3.77 2.24
CA TYR A 53 -2.41 2.34 2.23
C TYR A 53 -2.04 1.72 3.58
N GLY A 54 -2.66 0.61 3.96
CA GLY A 54 -2.35 -0.11 5.20
C GLY A 54 -3.39 -1.19 5.49
N ILE A 55 -3.40 -1.70 6.72
CA ILE A 55 -4.36 -2.73 7.16
C ILE A 55 -5.38 -2.12 8.11
N LEU A 56 -6.66 -2.22 7.74
CA LEU A 56 -7.80 -1.85 8.60
C LEU A 56 -8.49 -3.07 9.23
N MET A 57 -8.13 -4.28 8.80
CA MET A 57 -8.75 -5.50 9.33
C MET A 57 -8.40 -5.67 10.81
N PRO A 58 -9.39 -5.90 11.70
CA PRO A 58 -9.13 -6.04 13.12
C PRO A 58 -8.36 -7.32 13.48
N GLU A 59 -7.75 -7.33 14.66
CA GLU A 59 -7.08 -8.53 15.19
C GLU A 59 -8.04 -9.70 15.35
N GLU A 60 -9.31 -9.46 15.70
CA GLU A 60 -10.33 -10.50 15.82
C GLU A 60 -10.65 -11.19 14.48
N TYR A 61 -10.25 -10.58 13.37
CA TYR A 61 -10.37 -11.11 12.01
C TYR A 61 -9.07 -11.77 11.52
N GLY A 62 -8.09 -12.01 12.41
CA GLY A 62 -6.85 -12.70 12.07
C GLY A 62 -5.71 -11.79 11.61
N PHE A 63 -5.73 -10.52 12.01
CA PHE A 63 -4.67 -9.53 11.72
C PHE A 63 -3.97 -9.04 12.99
N PRO A 64 -3.30 -9.94 13.75
CA PRO A 64 -2.51 -9.53 14.89
C PRO A 64 -1.31 -8.68 14.43
N PRO A 65 -0.69 -7.89 15.33
CA PRO A 65 0.38 -6.97 14.97
C PRO A 65 1.52 -7.61 14.16
N GLU A 66 1.89 -8.86 14.43
CA GLU A 66 2.98 -9.55 13.72
C GLU A 66 2.63 -9.78 12.23
N ARG A 67 1.36 -10.03 11.91
CA ARG A 67 0.90 -10.20 10.52
C ARG A 67 0.95 -8.85 9.79
N VAL A 68 0.45 -7.81 10.43
CA VAL A 68 0.48 -6.44 9.88
C VAL A 68 1.91 -5.95 9.69
N SER A 69 2.80 -6.22 10.64
CA SER A 69 4.24 -5.92 10.54
C SER A 69 4.91 -6.62 9.36
N ARG A 70 4.60 -7.91 9.11
CA ARG A 70 5.12 -8.62 7.92
C ARG A 70 4.64 -7.97 6.62
N PHE A 71 3.39 -7.55 6.57
CA PHE A 71 2.86 -6.84 5.41
C PHE A 71 3.50 -5.46 5.22
N LEU A 72 3.70 -4.70 6.29
CA LEU A 72 4.37 -3.40 6.26
C LEU A 72 5.78 -3.52 5.65
N VAL A 73 6.59 -4.44 6.18
CA VAL A 73 7.96 -4.67 5.66
C VAL A 73 7.92 -5.18 4.22
N GLY A 74 7.12 -6.20 3.96
CA GLY A 74 7.03 -6.82 2.64
C GLY A 74 6.54 -5.86 1.55
N SER A 75 5.61 -4.96 1.87
CA SER A 75 5.13 -3.95 0.92
C SER A 75 6.16 -2.85 0.66
N PHE A 76 6.95 -2.45 1.65
CA PHE A 76 8.03 -1.48 1.47
C PHE A 76 9.13 -2.06 0.57
N ASP A 77 9.53 -3.31 0.81
CA ASP A 77 10.49 -4.03 -0.03
C ASP A 77 9.98 -4.22 -1.45
N LEU A 78 8.68 -4.54 -1.60
CA LEU A 78 8.02 -4.63 -2.89
C LEU A 78 8.10 -3.29 -3.64
N PHE A 79 7.73 -2.17 -3.01
CA PHE A 79 7.73 -0.87 -3.67
C PHE A 79 9.12 -0.37 -4.06
N GLN A 80 10.14 -0.72 -3.28
CA GLN A 80 11.53 -0.41 -3.62
C GLN A 80 12.05 -1.23 -4.80
N SER A 81 11.63 -2.49 -4.91
CA SER A 81 12.15 -3.44 -5.91
C SER A 81 11.40 -3.43 -7.23
N LEU A 82 10.10 -3.08 -7.24
CA LEU A 82 9.26 -3.18 -8.43
C LEU A 82 9.74 -2.30 -9.58
N ARG A 83 10.09 -2.95 -10.68
CA ARG A 83 10.53 -2.34 -11.94
C ARG A 83 9.88 -3.04 -13.13
N ASP A 84 9.68 -2.29 -14.21
CA ASP A 84 9.23 -2.82 -15.51
C ASP A 84 9.63 -1.85 -16.63
N GLU A 85 10.42 -2.32 -17.60
CA GLU A 85 10.91 -1.48 -18.70
C GLU A 85 9.79 -0.89 -19.58
N THR A 86 8.63 -1.55 -19.60
CA THR A 86 7.51 -1.20 -20.48
C THR A 86 6.58 -0.17 -19.83
N ILE A 87 6.33 -0.28 -18.52
CA ILE A 87 5.30 0.51 -17.82
C ILE A 87 5.83 1.33 -16.64
N GLY A 88 7.08 1.13 -16.24
CA GLY A 88 7.76 1.92 -15.21
C GLY A 88 8.25 3.26 -15.73
N MET A 89 8.57 4.18 -14.81
CA MET A 89 9.07 5.52 -15.12
C MET A 89 10.55 5.45 -15.58
N PRO A 90 10.89 5.72 -16.86
CA PRO A 90 12.25 5.52 -17.37
C PRO A 90 13.31 6.35 -16.63
N GLU A 91 13.01 7.62 -16.33
CA GLU A 91 13.93 8.52 -15.61
C GLU A 91 14.27 8.06 -14.18
N ASP A 92 13.46 7.17 -13.59
CA ASP A 92 13.67 6.57 -12.26
C ASP A 92 14.05 5.07 -12.37
N GLY A 93 14.77 4.71 -13.44
CA GLY A 93 15.25 3.34 -13.68
C GLY A 93 14.10 2.34 -13.83
N HIS A 94 13.00 2.76 -14.44
CA HIS A 94 11.81 1.94 -14.68
C HIS A 94 11.09 1.48 -13.40
N ARG A 95 11.21 2.20 -12.28
CA ARG A 95 10.45 1.92 -11.05
C ARG A 95 8.96 2.09 -11.22
N LEU A 96 8.21 1.22 -10.56
CA LEU A 96 6.74 1.27 -10.54
C LEU A 96 6.18 2.14 -9.42
N VAL A 97 6.92 2.42 -8.35
CA VAL A 97 6.45 3.29 -7.25
C VAL A 97 7.57 4.24 -6.85
N GLN A 98 7.28 5.55 -6.78
CA GLN A 98 8.27 6.57 -6.41
C GLN A 98 8.23 6.93 -4.94
N ARG A 99 7.04 6.96 -4.34
CA ARG A 99 6.81 7.29 -2.94
C ARG A 99 5.59 6.54 -2.42
N TRP A 100 5.56 6.25 -1.13
CA TRP A 100 4.42 5.70 -0.44
C TRP A 100 4.33 6.25 0.98
N ASN A 101 3.14 6.16 1.57
CA ASN A 101 2.90 6.56 2.95
C ASN A 101 2.01 5.52 3.63
N TRP A 102 2.50 4.97 4.75
CA TRP A 102 1.78 4.00 5.54
C TRP A 102 0.64 4.67 6.30
N TYR A 103 -0.54 4.07 6.20
CA TYR A 103 -1.69 4.39 7.02
C TYR A 103 -1.82 3.32 8.12
N SER A 104 -1.80 3.68 9.40
CA SER A 104 -1.96 5.03 9.94
C SER A 104 -0.86 5.41 10.93
N ALA A 105 -0.57 6.70 11.06
CA ALA A 105 0.17 7.17 12.23
C ALA A 105 -0.62 6.86 13.51
N ARG A 106 -1.92 7.21 13.53
CA ARG A 106 -2.90 6.79 14.54
C ARG A 106 -4.32 6.99 14.01
N ASP A 107 -5.17 5.98 14.16
CA ASP A 107 -6.62 6.03 13.94
C ASP A 107 -7.35 5.31 15.08
N SER A 108 -8.44 5.89 15.60
CA SER A 108 -9.19 5.30 16.72
C SER A 108 -10.30 4.35 16.30
N ARG A 109 -10.67 4.35 15.01
CA ARG A 109 -11.72 3.49 14.44
C ARG A 109 -11.11 2.22 13.84
N TYR A 110 -9.94 2.35 13.22
CA TYR A 110 -9.21 1.24 12.59
C TYR A 110 -7.76 1.19 13.11
N PRO A 111 -7.55 0.76 14.37
CA PRO A 111 -6.26 0.91 15.03
C PRO A 111 -5.20 -0.12 14.62
N THR A 112 -5.58 -1.17 13.86
CA THR A 112 -4.71 -2.32 13.55
C THR A 112 -3.37 -1.91 12.93
N GLY A 113 -3.39 -0.96 11.99
CA GLY A 113 -2.19 -0.46 11.32
C GLY A 113 -1.51 0.72 12.01
N ASN A 114 -1.92 1.12 13.22
CA ASN A 114 -1.39 2.32 13.87
C ASN A 114 0.10 2.17 14.20
N LEU A 115 0.89 3.20 13.92
CA LEU A 115 2.28 3.31 14.39
C LEU A 115 2.36 3.79 15.85
N PHE A 116 1.38 4.57 16.30
CA PHE A 116 1.30 5.10 17.67
C PHE A 116 -0.04 4.80 18.33
N ASP A 117 -0.01 4.58 19.64
CA ASP A 117 -1.21 4.44 20.46
C ASP A 117 -1.86 5.81 20.77
N ASN A 118 -2.87 5.81 21.64
CA ASN A 118 -3.60 7.04 22.00
C ASN A 118 -2.79 8.00 22.88
N TRP A 119 -1.65 7.56 23.43
CA TRP A 119 -0.77 8.33 24.30
C TRP A 119 0.49 8.81 23.58
N GLY A 120 0.68 8.40 22.32
CA GLY A 120 1.84 8.72 21.50
C GLY A 120 2.99 7.73 21.67
N GLU A 121 2.76 6.61 22.36
CA GLU A 121 3.72 5.52 22.48
C GLU A 121 3.70 4.67 21.21
N SER A 122 4.85 4.10 20.85
CA SER A 122 4.99 3.22 19.69
C SER A 122 4.19 1.93 19.89
N THR A 123 3.50 1.47 18.86
CA THR A 123 2.87 0.14 18.83
C THR A 123 3.89 -0.90 18.33
N PRO A 124 3.60 -2.22 18.38
CA PRO A 124 4.47 -3.22 17.76
C PRO A 124 4.68 -3.01 16.24
N VAL A 125 3.68 -2.47 15.53
CA VAL A 125 3.79 -2.11 14.11
C VAL A 125 4.67 -0.86 13.96
N GLY A 126 4.52 0.12 14.86
CA GLY A 126 5.40 1.28 14.97
C GLY A 126 6.86 0.91 15.19
N ASP A 127 7.13 0.00 16.12
CA ASP A 127 8.48 -0.49 16.41
C ASP A 127 9.10 -1.17 15.19
N THR A 128 8.31 -1.97 14.47
CA THR A 128 8.74 -2.60 13.20
C THR A 128 9.08 -1.55 12.15
N TYR A 129 8.23 -0.54 11.97
CA TYR A 129 8.50 0.56 11.04
C TYR A 129 9.80 1.30 11.41
N TRP A 130 10.01 1.60 12.69
CA TRP A 130 11.24 2.23 13.15
C TRP A 130 12.48 1.37 12.96
N GLU A 131 12.39 0.07 13.22
CA GLU A 131 13.47 -0.87 12.94
C GLU A 131 13.82 -0.89 11.45
N TYR A 132 12.81 -1.03 10.59
CA TYR A 132 12.98 -1.03 9.14
C TYR A 132 13.72 0.21 8.64
N LEU A 133 13.36 1.40 9.13
CA LEU A 133 14.03 2.65 8.78
C LEU A 133 15.48 2.74 9.27
N ARG A 134 15.83 2.07 10.37
CA ARG A 134 17.21 2.07 10.88
C ARG A 134 18.10 1.08 10.13
N THR A 135 17.53 0.00 9.60
CA THR A 135 18.29 -1.07 8.93
C THR A 135 18.36 -0.90 7.41
N THR A 136 17.52 -0.05 6.83
CA THR A 136 17.49 0.22 5.39
C THR A 136 18.33 1.46 5.09
N PRO A 137 19.37 1.36 4.24
CA PRO A 137 20.31 2.44 3.95
C PRO A 137 19.72 3.61 3.14
#